data_AF-A0A965LXI5-F1
#
_entry.id   AF-A0A965LXI5-F1
#
_cell.length_a   1.000
_cell.length_b   1.000
_cell.length_c   1.000
_cell.angle_alpha   90.00
_cell.angle_beta   90.00
_cell.angle_gamma   90.00
#
_symmetry.space_group_name_H-M   'P 1'
#
loop_
_entity.id
_entity.type
_entity.pdbx_description
1 polymer ?
#
loop_
_entity_poly.entity_id
_entity_poly.type
_entity_poly.pdbx_seq_one_letter_code
_entity_poly.pdbx_strand_id
1 'polypeptide(L)'
;MTPEAPPPALAVREVVLFADTFNNHFEAETLSAARRVLNASGWRVHVAMPAAGDATPQRALCCGRTWLSAGLLDEARAELRRTLAALAPFVERGIPVIGLEPSCLLTLRDEALVLGLGDLAQKVAASAQLFEEFLAAQMAAGALDLPVAPQPGLKLLVHGHCHQKAFDLMSPVHAVLKRIPGASVETIESSCCGMAGAFGYEAEHFDTSVRMAELSLLPAVRAADDGTLIVADGTSCRHQILDGAGREALHVARVLERCLYDR
;
A
#
# COMPACT_ATOMS: atom_id res chain seq x y z
N MET A 1 52.81 4.29 14.35
CA MET A 1 51.44 3.76 14.45
C MET A 1 50.48 4.88 14.12
N THR A 2 50.09 5.00 12.86
CA THR A 2 49.00 5.88 12.44
C THR A 2 47.68 5.27 12.93
N PRO A 3 46.71 6.06 13.44
CA PRO A 3 45.43 5.52 13.86
C PRO A 3 44.66 5.06 12.62
N GLU A 4 44.14 3.84 12.68
CA GLU A 4 43.27 3.25 11.66
C GLU A 4 41.97 4.07 11.58
N ALA A 5 41.57 4.44 10.36
CA ALA A 5 40.35 5.19 10.13
C ALA A 5 39.13 4.38 10.62
N PRO A 6 38.12 5.03 11.22
CA PRO A 6 36.93 4.32 11.68
C PRO A 6 36.26 3.62 10.48
N PRO A 7 35.70 2.41 10.68
CA PRO A 7 35.00 1.71 9.62
C PRO A 7 33.88 2.59 9.06
N PRO A 8 33.58 2.51 7.75
CA PRO A 8 32.53 3.32 7.14
C PRO A 8 31.23 3.08 7.90
N ALA A 9 30.58 4.16 8.34
CA ALA A 9 29.26 4.09 8.94
C ALA A 9 28.35 3.29 8.01
N LEU A 10 27.70 2.23 8.52
CA LEU A 10 26.72 1.45 7.76
C LEU A 10 25.76 2.43 7.09
N ALA A 11 25.73 2.42 5.75
CA ALA A 11 24.87 3.31 5.00
C ALA A 11 23.43 3.15 5.51
N VAL A 12 22.83 4.25 5.97
CA VAL A 12 21.46 4.20 6.49
C VAL A 12 20.54 3.82 5.34
N ARG A 13 19.76 2.77 5.55
CA ARG A 13 18.73 2.33 4.62
C ARG A 13 17.49 3.19 4.82
N GLU A 14 17.05 3.87 3.77
CA GLU A 14 15.98 4.86 3.83
C GLU A 14 14.87 4.50 2.86
N VAL A 15 13.63 4.80 3.24
CA VAL A 15 12.44 4.75 2.37
C VAL A 15 11.61 6.02 2.58
N VAL A 16 10.79 6.40 1.60
CA VAL A 16 9.76 7.42 1.79
C VAL A 16 8.38 6.78 1.69
N LEU A 17 7.59 6.89 2.76
CA LEU A 17 6.17 6.55 2.74
C LEU A 17 5.40 7.68 2.06
N PHE A 18 4.68 7.33 1.00
CA PHE A 18 3.64 8.16 0.42
C PHE A 18 2.35 7.94 1.21
N ALA A 19 2.03 8.90 2.09
CA ALA A 19 0.77 8.92 2.83
C ALA A 19 -0.37 9.30 1.87
N ASP A 20 -0.96 8.30 1.22
CA ASP A 20 -2.07 8.49 0.30
C ASP A 20 -3.31 9.04 1.02
N THR A 21 -4.25 9.57 0.22
CA THR A 21 -5.47 10.24 0.70
C THR A 21 -6.25 9.41 1.70
N PHE A 22 -6.35 8.10 1.48
CA PHE A 22 -7.21 7.25 2.29
C PHE A 22 -6.57 6.95 3.64
N ASN A 23 -5.32 6.48 3.61
CA ASN A 23 -4.61 6.18 4.83
C ASN A 23 -4.31 7.45 5.65
N ASN A 24 -4.10 8.61 5.01
CA ASN A 24 -3.83 9.85 5.75
C ASN A 24 -5.08 10.40 6.48
N HIS A 25 -6.28 10.19 5.95
CA HIS A 25 -7.50 10.81 6.47
C HIS A 25 -8.47 9.87 7.18
N PHE A 26 -8.50 8.59 6.80
CA PHE A 26 -9.47 7.63 7.31
C PHE A 26 -8.83 6.48 8.08
N GLU A 27 -7.62 6.06 7.69
CA GLU A 27 -6.98 4.85 8.23
C GLU A 27 -5.52 5.10 8.64
N ALA A 28 -5.28 6.14 9.45
CA ALA A 28 -3.93 6.55 9.87
C ALA A 28 -3.16 5.44 10.61
N GLU A 29 -3.88 4.51 11.21
CA GLU A 29 -3.32 3.32 11.86
C GLU A 29 -2.59 2.40 10.90
N THR A 30 -2.98 2.35 9.61
CA THR A 30 -2.30 1.59 8.56
C THR A 30 -0.96 2.23 8.19
N LEU A 31 -0.89 3.56 8.11
CA LEU A 31 0.39 4.28 7.97
C LEU A 31 1.30 4.08 9.18
N SER A 32 0.75 4.15 10.40
CA SER A 32 1.51 3.88 11.61
C SER A 32 2.09 2.46 11.59
N ALA A 33 1.27 1.47 11.24
CA ALA A 33 1.69 0.07 11.18
C ALA A 33 2.81 -0.16 10.16
N ALA A 34 2.65 0.36 8.93
CA ALA A 34 3.69 0.27 7.91
C ALA A 34 5.00 0.89 8.39
N ARG A 35 4.94 2.08 8.99
CA ARG A 35 6.10 2.76 9.57
C ARG A 35 6.76 1.92 10.67
N ARG A 36 5.98 1.31 11.58
CA ARG A 36 6.53 0.46 12.65
C ARG A 36 7.22 -0.77 12.09
N VAL A 37 6.61 -1.46 11.12
CA VAL A 37 7.20 -2.64 10.48
C VAL A 37 8.50 -2.27 9.78
N LEU A 38 8.52 -1.20 8.97
CA LEU A 38 9.74 -0.74 8.28
C LEU A 38 10.85 -0.36 9.27
N ASN A 39 10.53 0.41 10.32
CA ASN A 39 11.48 0.77 11.36
C ASN A 39 12.00 -0.46 12.13
N ALA A 40 11.12 -1.42 12.44
CA ALA A 40 11.49 -2.65 13.12
C ALA A 40 12.44 -3.50 12.26
N SER A 41 12.29 -3.46 10.94
CA SER A 41 13.17 -4.06 9.94
C SER A 41 14.42 -3.22 9.60
N GLY A 42 14.71 -2.15 10.36
CA GLY A 42 15.96 -1.40 10.25
C GLY A 42 15.97 -0.30 9.18
N TRP A 43 14.82 0.06 8.63
CA TRP A 43 14.71 1.16 7.66
C TRP A 43 14.36 2.47 8.35
N ARG A 44 15.03 3.55 7.98
CA ARG A 44 14.61 4.90 8.33
C ARG A 44 13.49 5.33 7.40
N VAL A 45 12.33 5.62 7.99
CA VAL A 45 11.14 6.02 7.24
C VAL A 45 10.99 7.53 7.20
N HIS A 46 10.99 8.09 6.00
CA HIS A 46 10.52 9.44 5.71
C HIS A 46 9.04 9.41 5.38
N VAL A 47 8.36 10.55 5.54
CA VAL A 47 6.99 10.74 5.04
C VAL A 47 7.05 11.88 4.02
N ALA A 48 6.48 11.66 2.84
CA ALA A 48 6.43 12.68 1.81
C ALA A 48 5.58 13.86 2.28
N MET A 49 6.15 15.07 2.22
CA MET A 49 5.47 16.32 2.57
C MET A 49 5.44 17.25 1.35
N PRO A 50 4.43 18.14 1.23
CA PRO A 50 4.38 19.12 0.16
C PRO A 50 5.71 19.86 -0.01
N ALA A 51 6.14 20.04 -1.27
CA ALA A 51 7.44 20.62 -1.58
C ALA A 51 7.56 22.09 -1.11
N ALA A 52 8.79 22.56 -0.96
CA ALA A 52 9.02 23.99 -0.75
C ALA A 52 8.52 24.77 -1.99
N GLY A 53 7.62 25.73 -1.78
CA GLY A 53 6.97 26.47 -2.86
C GLY A 53 5.67 25.85 -3.40
N ASP A 54 5.17 24.79 -2.75
CA ASP A 54 3.83 24.27 -3.01
C ASP A 54 2.76 25.35 -2.86
N ALA A 55 1.80 25.40 -3.78
CA ALA A 55 0.74 26.41 -3.76
C ALA A 55 -0.28 26.21 -2.61
N THR A 56 -0.35 25.00 -2.04
CA THR A 56 -1.28 24.63 -0.97
C THR A 56 -0.56 23.82 0.12
N PRO A 57 0.48 24.36 0.78
CA PRO A 57 1.41 23.57 1.60
C PRO A 57 0.75 22.94 2.84
N GLN A 58 -0.43 23.42 3.25
CA GLN A 58 -1.22 22.83 4.35
C GLN A 58 -2.08 21.63 3.90
N ARG A 59 -2.28 21.43 2.60
CA ARG A 59 -3.08 20.31 2.08
C ARG A 59 -2.21 19.06 1.95
N ALA A 60 -2.69 17.92 2.41
CA ALA A 60 -2.01 16.64 2.20
C ALA A 60 -1.82 16.35 0.71
N LEU A 61 -0.84 15.50 0.39
CA LEU A 61 -0.60 15.02 -0.98
C LEU A 61 -1.66 13.98 -1.37
N CYS A 62 -1.98 13.90 -2.66
CA CYS A 62 -2.84 12.88 -3.23
C CYS A 62 -2.22 12.34 -4.53
N CYS A 63 -2.65 11.16 -4.95
CA CYS A 63 -2.21 10.52 -6.20
C CYS A 63 -2.95 11.05 -7.44
N GLY A 64 -3.99 11.86 -7.27
CA GLY A 64 -4.85 12.34 -8.36
C GLY A 64 -5.87 11.31 -8.88
N ARG A 65 -5.89 10.07 -8.35
CA ARG A 65 -6.74 8.99 -8.85
C ARG A 65 -8.23 9.29 -8.79
N THR A 66 -8.70 9.96 -7.74
CA THR A 66 -10.10 10.35 -7.58
C THR A 66 -10.57 11.32 -8.66
N TRP A 67 -9.67 12.19 -9.13
CA TRP A 67 -9.93 13.07 -10.28
C TRP A 67 -9.94 12.31 -11.60
N LEU A 68 -9.01 11.36 -11.77
CA LEU A 68 -9.01 10.49 -12.96
C LEU A 68 -10.30 9.69 -13.08
N SER A 69 -10.83 9.12 -12.00
CA SER A 69 -12.09 8.38 -12.04
C SER A 69 -13.30 9.26 -12.37
N ALA A 70 -13.23 10.56 -12.11
CA ALA A 70 -14.27 11.53 -12.44
C ALA A 70 -14.08 12.19 -13.81
N GLY A 71 -13.03 11.83 -14.57
CA GLY A 71 -12.69 12.46 -15.85
C GLY A 71 -12.07 13.87 -15.74
N LEU A 72 -11.67 14.28 -14.53
CA LEU A 72 -11.09 15.58 -14.22
C LEU A 72 -9.56 15.56 -14.44
N LEU A 73 -9.15 15.54 -15.71
CA LEU A 73 -7.76 15.31 -16.10
C LEU A 73 -6.82 16.46 -15.71
N ASP A 74 -7.29 17.71 -15.76
CA ASP A 74 -6.45 18.87 -15.44
C ASP A 74 -6.13 18.93 -13.95
N GLU A 75 -7.13 18.65 -13.11
CA GLU A 75 -6.99 18.52 -11.66
C GLU A 75 -6.08 17.34 -11.30
N ALA A 76 -6.24 16.20 -11.98
CA ALA A 76 -5.36 15.05 -11.80
C ALA A 76 -3.90 15.39 -12.16
N ARG A 77 -3.66 16.07 -13.29
CA ARG A 77 -2.31 16.53 -13.69
C ARG A 77 -1.72 17.49 -12.67
N ALA A 78 -2.51 18.44 -12.17
CA ALA A 78 -2.06 19.40 -11.16
C ALA A 78 -1.67 18.68 -9.85
N GLU A 79 -2.50 17.75 -9.38
CA GLU A 79 -2.22 16.99 -8.16
C GLU A 79 -1.00 16.08 -8.31
N LEU A 80 -0.90 15.37 -9.43
CA LEU A 80 0.25 14.50 -9.70
C LEU A 80 1.55 15.28 -9.75
N ARG A 81 1.59 16.44 -10.43
CA ARG A 81 2.80 17.30 -10.43
C ARG A 81 3.21 17.72 -9.03
N ARG A 82 2.24 18.01 -8.17
CA ARG A 82 2.45 18.38 -6.78
C ARG A 82 3.10 17.24 -5.98
N THR A 83 2.55 16.03 -6.10
CA THR A 83 3.08 14.82 -5.45
C THR A 83 4.45 14.42 -6.01
N LEU A 84 4.64 14.49 -7.33
CA LEU A 84 5.93 14.26 -7.97
C LEU A 84 7.01 15.22 -7.46
N ALA A 85 6.70 16.51 -7.34
CA ALA A 85 7.63 17.51 -6.80
C ALA A 85 8.00 17.22 -5.34
N ALA A 86 7.04 16.78 -4.52
CA ALA A 86 7.30 16.37 -3.13
C ALA A 86 8.19 15.11 -3.02
N LEU A 87 8.10 14.20 -3.99
CA LEU A 87 8.89 12.97 -4.03
C LEU A 87 10.27 13.16 -4.67
N ALA A 88 10.47 14.23 -5.45
CA ALA A 88 11.70 14.50 -6.20
C ALA A 88 12.98 14.37 -5.34
N PRO A 89 13.08 14.99 -4.14
CA PRO A 89 14.31 14.94 -3.34
C PRO A 89 14.67 13.52 -2.89
N PHE A 90 13.70 12.61 -2.79
CA PHE A 90 13.91 11.22 -2.38
C PHE A 90 14.38 10.38 -3.57
N VAL A 91 13.66 10.45 -4.69
CA VAL A 91 13.98 9.62 -5.87
C VAL A 91 15.28 10.03 -6.55
N GLU A 92 15.68 11.31 -6.46
CA GLU A 92 17.01 11.77 -6.91
C GLU A 92 18.16 11.16 -6.12
N ARG A 93 17.89 10.77 -4.86
CA ARG A 93 18.84 10.07 -3.98
C ARG A 93 18.74 8.54 -4.10
N GLY A 94 17.87 8.02 -4.97
CA GLY A 94 17.58 6.60 -5.10
C GLY A 94 16.79 6.01 -3.93
N ILE A 95 16.09 6.84 -3.15
CA ILE A 95 15.23 6.37 -2.06
C ILE A 95 13.91 5.86 -2.65
N PRO A 96 13.51 4.61 -2.36
CA PRO A 96 12.26 4.04 -2.87
C PRO A 96 11.04 4.72 -2.26
N VAL A 97 9.99 4.86 -3.07
CA VAL A 97 8.69 5.40 -2.70
C VAL A 97 7.74 4.26 -2.39
N ILE A 98 7.25 4.21 -1.16
CA ILE A 98 6.43 3.11 -0.66
C ILE A 98 4.99 3.60 -0.49
N GLY A 99 4.04 2.91 -1.13
CA GLY A 99 2.61 3.17 -0.98
C GLY A 99 1.85 2.00 -0.37
N LEU A 100 0.73 2.32 0.26
CA LEU A 100 -0.15 1.37 0.96
C LEU A 100 -1.41 1.10 0.16
N GLU A 101 -2.13 2.16 -0.25
CA GLU A 101 -3.29 2.00 -1.13
C GLU A 101 -2.86 1.64 -2.57
N PRO A 102 -3.24 0.46 -3.10
CA PRO A 102 -2.76 0.04 -4.40
C PRO A 102 -3.20 0.94 -5.55
N SER A 103 -4.45 1.43 -5.54
CA SER A 103 -4.93 2.35 -6.58
C SER A 103 -4.11 3.63 -6.62
N CYS A 104 -3.73 4.15 -5.45
CA CYS A 104 -3.01 5.41 -5.32
C CYS A 104 -1.55 5.30 -5.77
N LEU A 105 -0.83 4.29 -5.30
CA LEU A 105 0.57 4.13 -5.70
C LEU A 105 0.69 3.80 -7.19
N LEU A 106 -0.16 2.90 -7.71
CA LEU A 106 -0.06 2.47 -9.10
C LEU A 106 -0.41 3.60 -10.08
N THR A 107 -1.19 4.60 -9.64
CA THR A 107 -1.38 5.87 -10.36
C THR A 107 -0.06 6.62 -10.59
N LEU A 108 0.88 6.58 -9.64
CA LEU A 108 2.21 7.18 -9.82
C LEU A 108 3.08 6.37 -10.80
N ARG A 109 2.81 5.07 -10.94
CA ARG A 109 3.62 4.14 -11.74
C ARG A 109 3.18 4.06 -13.20
N ASP A 110 1.89 4.24 -13.48
CA ASP A 110 1.32 4.09 -14.82
C ASP A 110 0.66 5.39 -15.32
N GLU A 111 -0.41 5.87 -14.69
CA GLU A 111 -1.17 7.02 -15.17
C GLU A 111 -0.36 8.32 -15.22
N ALA A 112 0.57 8.53 -14.29
CA ALA A 112 1.50 9.67 -14.33
C ALA A 112 2.36 9.69 -15.61
N LEU A 113 2.72 8.51 -16.14
CA LEU A 113 3.47 8.37 -17.39
C LEU A 113 2.57 8.60 -18.61
N VAL A 114 1.37 8.02 -18.60
CA VAL A 114 0.36 8.18 -19.67
C VAL A 114 -0.03 9.66 -19.85
N LEU A 115 -0.13 10.41 -18.75
CA LEU A 115 -0.40 11.85 -18.79
C LEU A 115 0.77 12.70 -19.31
N GLY A 116 1.95 12.11 -19.53
CA GLY A 116 3.11 12.79 -20.08
C GLY A 116 3.72 13.82 -19.11
N LEU A 117 3.81 13.49 -17.82
CA LEU A 117 4.29 14.42 -16.78
C LEU A 117 5.83 14.57 -16.71
N GLY A 118 6.56 14.08 -17.71
CA GLY A 118 7.99 14.31 -17.91
C GLY A 118 8.91 13.39 -17.10
N ASP A 119 10.21 13.68 -17.13
CA ASP A 119 11.27 12.81 -16.60
C ASP A 119 11.13 12.51 -15.10
N LEU A 120 10.62 13.48 -14.33
CA LEU A 120 10.38 13.27 -12.91
C LEU A 120 9.33 12.17 -12.67
N ALA A 121 8.28 12.12 -13.49
CA ALA A 121 7.28 11.05 -13.41
C ALA A 121 7.90 9.68 -13.70
N GLN A 122 8.82 9.59 -14.67
CA GLN A 122 9.55 8.34 -14.96
C GLN A 122 10.41 7.89 -13.78
N LYS A 123 11.15 8.82 -13.16
CA LYS A 123 11.98 8.52 -11.97
C LYS A 123 11.13 8.05 -10.79
N VAL A 124 10.01 8.72 -10.53
CA VAL A 124 9.09 8.33 -9.46
C VAL A 124 8.45 6.99 -9.76
N ALA A 125 7.94 6.76 -10.96
CA ALA A 125 7.36 5.48 -11.37
C ALA A 125 8.34 4.31 -11.18
N ALA A 126 9.60 4.50 -11.57
CA ALA A 126 10.65 3.48 -11.39
C ALA A 126 11.01 3.22 -9.92
N SER A 127 10.73 4.17 -9.03
CA SER A 127 11.01 4.07 -7.59
C SER A 127 9.79 3.68 -6.76
N ALA A 128 8.60 3.63 -7.36
CA ALA A 128 7.33 3.41 -6.68
C ALA A 128 7.03 1.92 -6.52
N GLN A 129 6.95 1.45 -5.28
CA GLN A 129 6.71 0.06 -4.93
C GLN A 129 5.61 -0.06 -3.87
N LEU A 130 4.72 -1.05 -4.03
CA LEU A 130 3.80 -1.36 -2.94
C LEU A 130 4.59 -1.84 -1.73
N PHE A 131 4.05 -1.64 -0.54
CA PHE A 131 4.69 -2.07 0.70
C PHE A 131 5.10 -3.55 0.66
N GLU A 132 4.23 -4.43 0.17
CA GLU A 132 4.49 -5.86 0.05
C GLU A 132 5.55 -6.16 -1.02
N GLU A 133 5.51 -5.44 -2.14
CA GLU A 133 6.49 -5.52 -3.22
C GLU A 133 7.89 -5.17 -2.73
N PHE A 134 8.02 -4.08 -1.99
CA PHE A 134 9.28 -3.66 -1.39
C PHE A 134 9.78 -4.68 -0.37
N LEU A 135 8.95 -5.09 0.59
CA LEU A 135 9.36 -6.06 1.62
C LEU A 135 9.79 -7.39 0.99
N ALA A 136 9.01 -7.92 0.05
CA ALA A 136 9.34 -9.17 -0.65
C ALA A 136 10.69 -9.06 -1.39
N ALA A 137 10.93 -7.95 -2.09
CA ALA A 137 12.19 -7.73 -2.80
C ALA A 137 13.39 -7.66 -1.85
N GLN A 138 13.26 -6.91 -0.73
CA GLN A 138 14.35 -6.79 0.24
C GLN A 138 14.62 -8.11 0.98
N MET A 139 13.59 -8.90 1.26
CA MET A 139 13.74 -10.24 1.83
C MET A 139 14.43 -11.20 0.87
N ALA A 140 14.02 -11.20 -0.41
CA ALA A 140 14.65 -12.04 -1.44
C ALA A 140 16.14 -11.69 -1.65
N ALA A 141 16.49 -10.41 -1.51
CA ALA A 141 17.87 -9.94 -1.55
C ALA A 141 18.68 -10.21 -0.26
N GLY A 142 18.08 -10.80 0.78
CA GLY A 142 18.71 -10.95 2.09
C GLY A 142 18.99 -9.62 2.80
N ALA A 143 18.42 -8.53 2.31
CA ALA A 143 18.59 -7.19 2.84
C ALA A 143 17.60 -6.89 3.98
N LEU A 144 16.49 -7.62 4.09
CA LEU A 144 15.51 -7.41 5.15
C LEU A 144 15.15 -8.75 5.80
N ASP A 145 15.16 -8.76 7.13
CA ASP A 145 14.47 -9.76 7.92
C ASP A 145 13.27 -9.13 8.62
N LEU A 146 12.13 -9.81 8.56
CA LEU A 146 10.90 -9.36 9.21
C LEU A 146 10.92 -9.88 10.65
N PRO A 147 10.95 -9.02 11.67
CA PRO A 147 10.99 -9.44 13.06
C PRO A 147 9.59 -9.81 13.56
N VAL A 148 8.98 -10.83 12.92
CA VAL A 148 7.65 -11.33 13.25
C VAL A 148 7.75 -12.61 14.10
N ALA A 149 7.00 -12.64 15.21
CA ALA A 149 6.88 -13.78 16.09
C ALA A 149 6.06 -14.91 15.46
N PRO A 150 6.27 -16.18 15.86
CA PRO A 150 5.42 -17.29 15.45
C PRO A 150 3.96 -17.08 15.85
N GLN A 151 3.05 -17.35 14.92
CA GLN A 151 1.59 -17.27 15.07
C GLN A 151 0.93 -18.61 14.71
N PRO A 152 1.17 -19.69 15.48
CA PRO A 152 0.65 -21.01 15.16
C PRO A 152 -0.88 -21.02 15.11
N GLY A 153 -1.43 -21.47 13.97
CA GLY A 153 -2.87 -21.57 13.77
C GLY A 153 -3.55 -20.28 13.30
N LEU A 154 -2.80 -19.19 13.12
CA LEU A 154 -3.32 -17.98 12.50
C LEU A 154 -3.69 -18.26 11.04
N LYS A 155 -4.98 -18.08 10.70
CA LYS A 155 -5.47 -18.20 9.31
C LYS A 155 -5.64 -16.81 8.70
N LEU A 156 -5.05 -16.59 7.54
CA LEU A 156 -5.17 -15.37 6.75
C LEU A 156 -5.90 -15.68 5.44
N LEU A 157 -7.04 -15.03 5.23
CA LEU A 157 -7.82 -15.14 4.00
C LEU A 157 -7.73 -13.82 3.22
N VAL A 158 -7.06 -13.85 2.07
CA VAL A 158 -6.59 -12.67 1.35
C VAL A 158 -7.47 -12.37 0.14
N HIS A 159 -8.03 -11.16 0.09
CA HIS A 159 -8.61 -10.59 -1.12
C HIS A 159 -7.60 -9.67 -1.81
N GLY A 160 -7.14 -10.05 -2.99
CA GLY A 160 -6.28 -9.21 -3.81
C GLY A 160 -7.00 -8.01 -4.41
N HIS A 161 -6.42 -6.81 -4.29
CA HIS A 161 -6.96 -5.62 -4.91
C HIS A 161 -6.94 -5.73 -6.44
N CYS A 162 -7.95 -5.20 -7.14
CA CYS A 162 -8.02 -5.29 -8.60
C CYS A 162 -6.79 -4.68 -9.30
N HIS A 163 -6.18 -3.64 -8.72
CA HIS A 163 -4.94 -3.07 -9.26
C HIS A 163 -3.72 -3.94 -8.98
N GLN A 164 -3.65 -4.60 -7.81
CA GLN A 164 -2.58 -5.57 -7.56
C GLN A 164 -2.67 -6.72 -8.56
N LYS A 165 -3.88 -7.24 -8.82
CA LYS A 165 -4.10 -8.29 -9.82
C LYS A 165 -3.73 -7.85 -11.24
N ALA A 166 -4.14 -6.64 -11.64
CA ALA A 166 -3.85 -6.11 -12.96
C ALA A 166 -2.33 -5.91 -13.22
N PHE A 167 -1.56 -5.61 -12.17
CA PHE A 167 -0.11 -5.46 -12.24
C PHE A 167 0.67 -6.71 -11.82
N ASP A 168 0.01 -7.87 -11.67
CA ASP A 168 0.61 -9.14 -11.24
C ASP A 168 1.38 -9.06 -9.89
N LEU A 169 0.85 -8.26 -8.95
CA LEU A 169 1.45 -7.98 -7.64
C LEU A 169 0.85 -8.78 -6.48
N MET A 170 0.16 -9.89 -6.75
CA MET A 170 -0.31 -10.77 -5.66
C MET A 170 0.79 -11.66 -5.09
N SER A 171 1.78 -12.04 -5.89
CA SER A 171 2.90 -12.87 -5.44
C SER A 171 3.69 -12.23 -4.29
N PRO A 172 4.04 -10.92 -4.32
CA PRO A 172 4.64 -10.23 -3.17
C PRO A 172 3.80 -10.26 -1.89
N VAL A 173 2.48 -10.06 -1.99
CA VAL A 173 1.56 -10.13 -0.83
C VAL A 173 1.69 -11.48 -0.13
N HIS A 174 1.62 -12.57 -0.90
CA HIS A 174 1.79 -13.92 -0.35
C HIS A 174 3.20 -14.17 0.20
N ALA A 175 4.24 -13.69 -0.48
CA ALA A 175 5.62 -13.87 -0.05
C ALA A 175 5.87 -13.23 1.32
N VAL A 176 5.30 -12.05 1.56
CA VAL A 176 5.41 -11.34 2.84
C VAL A 176 4.59 -12.03 3.93
N LEU A 177 3.31 -12.34 3.68
CA LEU A 177 2.46 -12.97 4.70
C LEU A 177 2.95 -14.37 5.10
N LYS A 178 3.51 -15.15 4.17
CA LYS A 178 4.10 -16.47 4.45
C LYS A 178 5.36 -16.42 5.32
N ARG A 179 5.92 -15.23 5.58
CA ARG A 179 7.03 -15.09 6.55
C ARG A 179 6.58 -15.16 8.00
N ILE A 180 5.29 -15.02 8.28
CA ILE A 180 4.74 -15.17 9.63
C ILE A 180 4.77 -16.67 9.99
N PRO A 181 5.65 -17.13 10.90
CA PRO A 181 5.83 -18.56 11.13
C PRO A 181 4.58 -19.18 11.74
N GLY A 182 4.09 -20.29 11.18
CA GLY A 182 2.91 -21.00 11.71
C GLY A 182 1.56 -20.44 11.27
N ALA A 183 1.53 -19.36 10.49
CA ALA A 183 0.31 -18.87 9.85
C ALA A 183 0.03 -19.60 8.53
N SER A 184 -1.25 -19.81 8.21
CA SER A 184 -1.70 -20.23 6.87
C SER A 184 -2.22 -19.04 6.08
N VAL A 185 -1.94 -19.01 4.78
CA VAL A 185 -2.34 -17.94 3.87
C VAL A 185 -3.08 -18.53 2.69
N GLU A 186 -4.34 -18.14 2.52
CA GLU A 186 -5.22 -18.57 1.44
C GLU A 186 -5.78 -17.36 0.69
N THR A 187 -6.03 -17.52 -0.60
CA THR A 187 -6.57 -16.46 -1.46
C THR A 187 -8.07 -16.66 -1.66
N ILE A 188 -8.83 -15.57 -1.59
CA ILE A 188 -10.19 -15.54 -2.10
C ILE A 188 -10.13 -15.39 -3.62
N GLU A 189 -10.43 -16.47 -4.34
CA GLU A 189 -10.59 -16.46 -5.80
C GLU A 189 -11.80 -15.60 -6.18
N SER A 190 -11.52 -14.32 -6.37
CA SER A 190 -12.49 -13.25 -6.60
C SER A 190 -11.96 -12.28 -7.64
N SER A 191 -12.83 -11.52 -8.29
CA SER A 191 -12.44 -10.48 -9.25
C SER A 191 -12.21 -9.13 -8.52
N CYS A 192 -13.17 -8.22 -8.64
CA CYS A 192 -13.19 -6.92 -7.97
C CYS A 192 -14.09 -6.98 -6.72
N CYS A 193 -13.87 -6.10 -5.75
CA CYS A 193 -14.81 -5.92 -4.65
C CYS A 193 -16.11 -5.22 -5.07
N GLY A 194 -16.19 -4.63 -6.27
CA GLY A 194 -17.38 -3.91 -6.76
C GLY A 194 -17.34 -2.40 -6.55
N MET A 195 -16.51 -1.91 -5.63
CA MET A 195 -16.51 -0.48 -5.27
C MET A 195 -15.94 0.45 -6.33
N ALA A 196 -14.87 0.04 -7.03
CA ALA A 196 -14.20 0.82 -8.07
C ALA A 196 -14.02 2.33 -7.74
N GLY A 197 -13.60 2.64 -6.51
CA GLY A 197 -13.52 4.02 -6.00
C GLY A 197 -14.89 4.51 -5.49
N ALA A 198 -15.40 5.60 -6.07
CA ALA A 198 -16.68 6.19 -5.68
C ALA A 198 -17.90 5.47 -6.27
N PHE A 199 -17.72 4.68 -7.33
CA PHE A 199 -18.80 4.00 -8.05
C PHE A 199 -19.73 3.23 -7.11
N GLY A 200 -19.20 2.43 -6.18
CA GLY A 200 -20.04 1.66 -5.25
C GLY A 200 -20.81 2.48 -4.21
N TYR A 201 -20.48 3.75 -4.02
CA TYR A 201 -21.22 4.67 -3.14
C TYR A 201 -22.34 5.42 -3.86
N GLU A 202 -22.33 5.46 -5.19
CA GLU A 202 -23.34 6.17 -5.97
C GLU A 202 -24.66 5.39 -5.93
N ALA A 203 -25.76 6.07 -5.60
CA ALA A 203 -27.07 5.43 -5.44
C ALA A 203 -27.51 4.62 -6.68
N GLU A 204 -27.14 5.10 -7.87
CA GLU A 204 -27.43 4.45 -9.16
C GLU A 204 -26.63 3.15 -9.37
N HIS A 205 -25.49 3.01 -8.71
CA HIS A 205 -24.53 1.93 -8.90
C HIS A 205 -24.42 0.98 -7.71
N PHE A 206 -24.98 1.35 -6.56
CA PHE A 206 -24.93 0.58 -5.31
C PHE A 206 -25.30 -0.90 -5.49
N ASP A 207 -26.48 -1.18 -6.08
CA ASP A 207 -26.94 -2.55 -6.32
C ASP A 207 -25.98 -3.35 -7.20
N THR A 208 -25.36 -2.69 -8.18
CA THR A 208 -24.38 -3.32 -9.07
C THR A 208 -23.09 -3.64 -8.32
N SER A 209 -22.57 -2.70 -7.53
CA SER A 209 -21.39 -2.91 -6.68
C SER A 209 -21.59 -4.10 -5.75
N VAL A 210 -22.72 -4.15 -5.03
CA VAL A 210 -23.05 -5.25 -4.12
C VAL A 210 -23.14 -6.58 -4.89
N ARG A 211 -23.83 -6.62 -6.03
CA ARG A 211 -23.91 -7.85 -6.85
C ARG A 211 -22.53 -8.35 -7.29
N MET A 212 -21.60 -7.46 -7.63
CA MET A 212 -20.23 -7.85 -7.97
C MET A 212 -19.50 -8.49 -6.78
N ALA A 213 -19.62 -7.88 -5.59
CA ALA A 213 -19.02 -8.41 -4.37
C ALA A 213 -19.62 -9.78 -3.98
N GLU A 214 -20.93 -9.96 -4.21
CA GLU A 214 -21.68 -11.18 -3.93
C GLU A 214 -21.34 -12.36 -4.85
N LEU A 215 -20.61 -12.15 -5.96
CA LEU A 215 -20.21 -13.24 -6.85
C LEU A 215 -19.26 -14.24 -6.19
N SER A 216 -18.37 -13.76 -5.31
CA SER A 216 -17.31 -14.60 -4.72
C SER A 216 -16.74 -14.02 -3.42
N LEU A 217 -16.52 -12.71 -3.35
CA LEU A 217 -15.87 -12.06 -2.21
C LEU A 217 -16.69 -12.19 -0.93
N LEU A 218 -17.91 -11.65 -0.90
CA LEU A 218 -18.72 -11.64 0.32
C LEU A 218 -19.13 -13.05 0.78
N PRO A 219 -19.50 -14.00 -0.11
CA PRO A 219 -19.72 -15.38 0.30
C PRO A 219 -18.51 -16.03 0.96
N ALA A 220 -17.30 -15.86 0.40
CA ALA A 220 -16.08 -16.42 0.98
C ALA A 220 -15.75 -15.82 2.35
N VAL A 221 -15.92 -14.50 2.50
CA VAL A 221 -15.73 -13.80 3.78
C VAL A 221 -16.71 -14.30 4.84
N ARG A 222 -18.00 -14.45 4.49
CA ARG A 222 -19.02 -14.95 5.44
C ARG A 222 -18.84 -16.43 5.81
N ALA A 223 -18.24 -17.22 4.92
CA ALA A 223 -17.95 -18.62 5.19
C ALA A 223 -16.69 -18.84 6.05
N ALA A 224 -15.82 -17.83 6.18
CA ALA A 224 -14.60 -17.94 6.97
C ALA A 224 -14.89 -17.93 8.48
N ASP A 225 -14.26 -18.85 9.22
CA ASP A 225 -14.35 -18.93 10.69
C ASP A 225 -14.07 -17.56 11.35
N ASP A 226 -14.65 -17.30 12.52
CA ASP A 226 -14.49 -16.04 13.26
C ASP A 226 -13.02 -15.73 13.59
N GLY A 227 -12.19 -16.77 13.81
CA GLY A 227 -10.76 -16.64 14.06
C GLY A 227 -9.89 -16.38 12.83
N THR A 228 -10.47 -16.41 11.62
CA THR A 228 -9.74 -16.12 10.37
C THR A 228 -9.66 -14.61 10.17
N LEU A 229 -8.45 -14.09 9.97
CA LEU A 229 -8.27 -12.68 9.60
C LEU A 229 -8.51 -12.51 8.10
N ILE A 230 -9.39 -11.58 7.75
CA ILE A 230 -9.57 -11.15 6.37
C ILE A 230 -8.52 -10.10 6.05
N VAL A 231 -7.83 -10.24 4.92
CA VAL A 231 -6.75 -9.34 4.51
C VAL A 231 -7.09 -8.70 3.17
N ALA A 232 -7.05 -7.37 3.10
CA ALA A 232 -7.22 -6.61 1.87
C ALA A 232 -6.50 -5.26 1.98
N ASP A 233 -5.66 -4.92 1.00
CA ASP A 233 -4.81 -3.71 1.05
C ASP A 233 -5.52 -2.45 0.52
N GLY A 234 -6.57 -2.60 -0.28
CA GLY A 234 -7.39 -1.47 -0.75
C GLY A 234 -8.46 -1.03 0.24
N THR A 235 -8.57 0.28 0.47
CA THR A 235 -9.53 0.93 1.36
C THR A 235 -10.97 0.60 0.96
N SER A 236 -11.30 0.75 -0.33
CA SER A 236 -12.65 0.44 -0.81
C SER A 236 -12.98 -1.06 -0.68
N CYS A 237 -11.99 -1.95 -0.82
CA CYS A 237 -12.20 -3.37 -0.58
C CYS A 237 -12.55 -3.63 0.89
N ARG A 238 -11.83 -3.02 1.84
CA ARG A 238 -12.11 -3.16 3.28
C ARG A 238 -13.52 -2.65 3.63
N HIS A 239 -13.91 -1.49 3.10
CA HIS A 239 -15.26 -0.95 3.32
C HIS A 239 -16.36 -1.87 2.76
N GLN A 240 -16.20 -2.38 1.53
CA GLN A 240 -17.17 -3.32 0.97
C GLN A 240 -17.33 -4.60 1.82
N ILE A 241 -16.22 -5.14 2.32
CA ILE A 241 -16.23 -6.33 3.19
C ILE A 241 -16.94 -6.01 4.51
N LEU A 242 -16.64 -4.86 5.11
CA LEU A 242 -17.28 -4.42 6.35
C LEU A 242 -18.78 -4.24 6.16
N ASP A 243 -19.20 -3.48 5.15
CA ASP A 243 -20.61 -3.15 4.92
C ASP A 243 -21.42 -4.37 4.43
N GLY A 244 -20.82 -5.22 3.60
CA GLY A 244 -21.49 -6.36 2.98
C GLY A 244 -21.46 -7.67 3.77
N ALA A 245 -20.47 -7.86 4.66
CA ALA A 245 -20.30 -9.08 5.44
C ALA A 245 -20.17 -8.85 6.95
N GLY A 246 -20.10 -7.61 7.41
CA GLY A 246 -19.93 -7.29 8.84
C GLY A 246 -18.58 -7.71 9.42
N ARG A 247 -17.58 -7.98 8.57
CA ARG A 247 -16.24 -8.44 8.97
C ARG A 247 -15.22 -7.34 8.73
N GLU A 248 -14.36 -7.11 9.71
CA GLU A 248 -13.21 -6.23 9.55
C GLU A 248 -12.14 -6.93 8.70
N ALA A 249 -11.69 -6.27 7.63
CA ALA A 249 -10.52 -6.67 6.86
C ALA A 249 -9.34 -5.76 7.19
N LEU A 250 -8.14 -6.34 7.30
CA LEU A 250 -6.91 -5.64 7.65
C LEU A 250 -6.00 -5.48 6.43
N HIS A 251 -5.29 -4.36 6.34
CA HIS A 251 -4.14 -4.25 5.44
C HIS A 251 -3.00 -5.16 5.94
N VAL A 252 -2.20 -5.73 5.03
CA VAL A 252 -0.97 -6.48 5.35
C VAL A 252 -0.08 -5.78 6.39
N ALA A 253 0.09 -4.45 6.33
CA ALA A 253 0.90 -3.72 7.30
C ALA A 253 0.39 -3.88 8.74
N ARG A 254 -0.93 -3.88 8.93
CA ARG A 254 -1.61 -4.09 10.23
C ARG A 254 -1.45 -5.53 10.71
N VAL A 255 -1.53 -6.50 9.80
CA VAL A 255 -1.28 -7.91 10.12
C VAL A 255 0.15 -8.11 10.61
N LEU A 256 1.14 -7.56 9.88
CA LEU A 256 2.54 -7.66 10.26
C LEU A 256 2.83 -6.94 11.58
N GLU A 257 2.27 -5.74 11.80
CA GLU A 257 2.43 -4.99 13.06
C GLU A 257 1.98 -5.83 14.27
N ARG A 258 0.83 -6.50 14.18
CA ARG A 258 0.32 -7.41 15.22
C ARG A 258 1.22 -8.61 15.48
N CYS A 259 2.03 -8.99 14.49
CA CYS A 259 2.92 -10.14 14.58
C CYS A 259 4.35 -9.75 14.96
N LEU A 260 4.69 -8.47 15.10
CA LEU A 260 6.05 -8.07 15.50
C LEU A 260 6.39 -8.67 16.87
N TYR A 261 7.66 -9.02 17.09
CA TYR A 261 8.12 -9.35 18.45
C TYR A 261 7.86 -8.15 19.38
N ASP A 262 7.23 -8.42 20.53
CA ASP A 262 7.21 -7.48 21.63
C ASP A 262 8.66 -7.12 21.98
N ARG A 263 8.98 -5.82 21.97
CA ARG A 263 10.29 -5.31 22.40
C ARG A 263 10.36 -5.17 23.90
#